data_AF-A0A5B7IN63-F1
#
_entry.id   AF-A0A5B7IN63-F1
#
_cell.length_a   1.000
_cell.length_b   1.000
_cell.length_c   1.000
_cell.angle_alpha   90.00
_cell.angle_beta   90.00
_cell.angle_gamma   90.00
#
_symmetry.space_group_name_H-M   'P 1'
#
loop_
_entity.id
_entity.type
_entity.pdbx_description
1 polymer ?
#
loop_
_entity_poly.entity_id
_entity_poly.type
_entity_poly.pdbx_seq_one_letter_code
_entity_poly.pdbx_strand_id
1 'polypeptide(L)'
;MSDQLVGHWYLTLSGSNSEVFQHNCVHSVLKMLYEYNVQRFNNGEMGAVNGMNPNGTIDRYTMQSEEMWVGVTYGLAATMIIEGMVEEGFKTAEGVYRTVYEKIGLGFETPEALYGQHKYRAIGYMRPLSIWSMYWAYTLHQRKKNNASVSDDAVQRDNPFPEEPVKRTRPVADDSDSSDVSQ
;
A
#
# COMPACT_ATOMS: atom_id res chain seq x y z
N MET A 1 12.41 9.14 -5.05
CA MET A 1 12.49 8.26 -6.25
C MET A 1 11.52 7.11 -6.05
N SER A 2 10.67 6.79 -7.03
CA SER A 2 9.67 5.71 -6.92
C SER A 2 10.27 4.32 -6.62
N ASP A 3 11.49 4.06 -7.10
CA ASP A 3 12.18 2.77 -6.97
C ASP A 3 13.17 2.71 -5.78
N GLN A 4 13.10 3.64 -4.81
CA GLN A 4 14.08 3.71 -3.72
C GLN A 4 14.06 2.49 -2.78
N LEU A 5 13.01 1.67 -2.82
CA LEU A 5 12.85 0.44 -2.04
C LEU A 5 12.99 -0.84 -2.89
N VAL A 6 13.59 -0.78 -4.09
CA VAL A 6 13.73 -1.95 -4.98
C VAL A 6 14.43 -3.14 -4.31
N GLY A 7 15.43 -2.89 -3.46
CA GLY A 7 16.12 -3.94 -2.72
C GLY A 7 15.20 -4.62 -1.68
N HIS A 8 14.39 -3.83 -0.99
CA HIS A 8 13.39 -4.32 -0.05
C HIS A 8 12.33 -5.16 -0.77
N TRP A 9 11.83 -4.68 -1.92
CA TRP A 9 10.92 -5.42 -2.79
C TRP A 9 11.43 -6.82 -3.13
N TYR A 10 12.67 -6.92 -3.62
CA TYR A 10 13.28 -8.21 -3.96
C TYR A 10 13.45 -9.13 -2.73
N LEU A 11 13.92 -8.59 -1.61
CA LEU A 11 14.11 -9.35 -0.37
C LEU A 11 12.78 -9.93 0.12
N THR A 12 11.74 -9.11 0.19
CA THR A 12 10.44 -9.54 0.71
C THR A 12 9.79 -10.59 -0.20
N LEU A 13 9.88 -10.44 -1.53
CA LEU A 13 9.32 -11.43 -2.46
C LEU A 13 10.12 -12.73 -2.54
N SER A 14 11.41 -12.72 -2.15
CA SER A 14 12.22 -13.92 -2.04
C SER A 14 11.85 -14.81 -0.84
N GLY A 15 10.99 -14.32 0.07
CA GLY A 15 10.66 -14.99 1.32
C GLY A 15 11.72 -14.82 2.40
N SER A 16 12.69 -13.93 2.21
CA SER A 16 13.67 -13.57 3.24
C SER A 16 13.01 -12.76 4.35
N ASN A 17 13.35 -13.10 5.59
CA ASN A 17 12.96 -12.35 6.79
C ASN A 17 14.07 -11.41 7.28
N SER A 18 15.10 -11.17 6.46
CA SER A 18 16.18 -10.26 6.82
C SER A 18 15.70 -8.82 6.83
N GLU A 19 15.70 -8.22 8.02
CA GLU A 19 15.37 -6.80 8.19
C GLU A 19 16.59 -5.93 7.81
N VAL A 20 16.57 -5.37 6.60
CA VAL A 20 17.56 -4.36 6.15
C VAL A 20 17.13 -2.95 6.57
N PHE A 21 15.82 -2.70 6.57
CA PHE A 21 15.23 -1.43 6.99
C PHE A 21 14.17 -1.69 8.05
N GLN A 22 14.03 -0.76 8.99
CA GLN A 22 12.98 -0.84 10.00
C GLN A 22 11.60 -0.80 9.33
N HIS A 23 10.69 -1.67 9.77
CA HIS A 23 9.35 -1.79 9.16
C HIS A 23 8.56 -0.47 9.14
N ASN A 24 8.63 0.32 10.22
CA ASN A 24 8.01 1.65 10.29
C ASN A 24 8.58 2.64 9.27
N CYS A 25 9.88 2.57 8.98
CA CYS A 25 10.53 3.38 7.95
C CYS A 25 10.06 2.97 6.55
N VAL A 26 10.03 1.66 6.27
CA VAL A 26 9.51 1.13 4.99
C VAL A 26 8.09 1.61 4.74
N HIS A 27 7.19 1.41 5.70
CA HIS A 27 5.79 1.80 5.57
C HIS A 27 5.62 3.33 5.44
N SER A 28 6.42 4.12 6.17
CA SER A 28 6.40 5.59 6.03
C SER A 28 6.85 6.05 4.65
N VAL A 29 7.88 5.41 4.08
CA VAL A 29 8.37 5.69 2.72
C VAL A 29 7.32 5.29 1.68
N LEU A 30 6.68 4.13 1.81
CA LEU A 30 5.63 3.70 0.88
C LEU A 30 4.43 4.66 0.89
N LYS A 31 4.00 5.14 2.05
CA LYS A 31 2.98 6.19 2.18
C LYS A 31 3.38 7.48 1.47
N MET A 32 4.62 7.93 1.69
CA MET A 32 5.14 9.11 1.01
C MET A 32 5.17 8.92 -0.51
N LEU A 33 5.63 7.76 -1.00
CA LEU A 33 5.65 7.46 -2.43
C LEU A 33 4.25 7.45 -3.05
N TYR A 34 3.26 6.89 -2.35
CA TYR A 34 1.88 6.94 -2.81
C TYR A 34 1.35 8.39 -2.86
N GLU A 35 1.53 9.16 -1.79
CA GLU A 35 1.03 10.54 -1.74
C GLU A 35 1.72 11.44 -2.79
N TYR A 36 3.03 11.33 -2.94
CA TYR A 36 3.78 12.20 -3.85
C TYR A 36 3.83 11.61 -5.26
N ASN A 37 4.51 10.49 -5.45
CA ASN A 37 4.81 9.97 -6.77
C ASN A 37 3.58 9.44 -7.52
N VAL A 38 2.53 9.03 -6.81
CA VAL A 38 1.27 8.55 -7.41
C VAL A 38 0.21 9.66 -7.39
N GLN A 39 -0.31 10.05 -6.23
CA GLN A 39 -1.50 10.92 -6.18
C GLN A 39 -1.26 12.31 -6.78
N ARG A 40 -0.08 12.91 -6.58
CA ARG A 40 0.24 14.22 -7.18
C ARG A 40 0.65 14.13 -8.65
N PHE A 41 0.89 12.93 -9.17
CA PHE A 41 1.17 12.72 -10.59
C PHE A 41 -0.12 12.37 -11.34
N ASN A 42 -0.61 13.29 -12.17
CA ASN A 42 -1.83 13.09 -12.96
C ASN A 42 -3.03 12.58 -12.11
N ASN A 43 -3.20 13.13 -10.90
CA ASN A 43 -4.25 12.76 -9.95
C ASN A 43 -4.26 11.28 -9.55
N GLY A 44 -3.12 10.58 -9.64
CA GLY A 44 -3.03 9.14 -9.37
C GLY A 44 -3.53 8.24 -10.50
N GLU A 45 -3.92 8.79 -11.65
CA GLU A 45 -4.54 8.02 -12.74
C GLU A 45 -3.55 7.44 -13.75
N MET A 46 -2.24 7.51 -13.48
CA MET A 46 -1.21 7.16 -14.48
C MET A 46 -0.09 6.26 -13.95
N GLY A 47 -0.01 6.01 -12.65
CA GLY A 47 1.10 5.28 -12.02
C GLY A 47 2.03 6.19 -11.23
N ALA A 48 3.26 5.74 -10.96
CA ALA A 48 4.21 6.45 -10.11
C ALA A 48 5.32 7.14 -10.92
N VAL A 49 5.35 8.47 -10.97
CA VAL A 49 6.46 9.20 -11.60
C VAL A 49 7.77 8.91 -10.87
N ASN A 50 8.87 8.81 -11.61
CA ASN A 50 10.16 8.39 -11.05
C ASN A 50 10.69 9.39 -10.02
N GLY A 51 10.67 10.68 -10.34
CA GLY A 51 11.19 11.74 -9.50
C GLY A 51 10.10 12.75 -9.10
N MET A 52 10.02 13.04 -7.80
CA MET A 52 9.21 14.12 -7.28
C MET A 52 9.98 14.88 -6.22
N ASN A 53 9.95 16.20 -6.31
CA ASN A 53 10.56 17.11 -5.36
C ASN A 53 9.76 17.12 -4.04
N PRO A 54 10.39 17.47 -2.90
CA PRO A 54 9.69 17.61 -1.62
C PRO A 54 8.53 18.62 -1.63
N ASN A 55 8.53 19.57 -2.58
CA ASN A 55 7.44 20.53 -2.77
C ASN A 55 6.26 19.96 -3.60
N GLY A 56 6.31 18.69 -4.02
CA GLY A 56 5.27 18.02 -4.82
C GLY A 56 5.33 18.28 -6.32
N THR A 57 6.36 18.97 -6.83
CA THR A 57 6.56 19.16 -8.28
C THR A 57 7.34 17.99 -8.88
N ILE A 58 7.04 17.63 -10.13
CA ILE A 58 7.80 16.61 -10.88
C ILE A 58 9.26 17.06 -10.97
N ASP A 59 10.18 16.14 -10.72
CA ASP A 59 11.61 16.37 -10.89
C ASP A 59 11.97 16.37 -12.39
N ARG A 60 12.43 17.53 -12.88
CA ARG A 60 12.82 17.76 -14.28
C ARG A 60 14.33 17.83 -14.47
N TYR A 61 15.12 17.29 -13.54
CA TYR A 61 16.57 17.27 -13.67
C TYR A 61 17.03 16.36 -14.83
N THR A 62 16.31 15.26 -15.08
CA THR A 62 16.57 14.36 -16.22
C THR A 62 15.29 13.98 -16.93
N MET A 63 15.41 13.53 -18.18
CA MET A 63 14.28 12.92 -18.89
C MET A 63 13.64 11.77 -18.09
N GLN A 64 14.46 10.97 -17.43
CA GLN A 64 14.01 9.78 -16.71
C GLN A 64 13.30 10.11 -15.40
N SER A 65 13.65 11.20 -14.73
CA SER A 65 12.96 11.63 -13.50
C SER A 65 11.54 12.12 -13.78
N GLU A 66 11.29 12.63 -14.99
CA GLU A 66 9.97 13.07 -15.45
C GLU A 66 9.06 11.92 -15.92
N GLU A 67 9.64 10.75 -16.17
CA GLU A 67 8.93 9.58 -16.66
C GLU A 67 8.23 8.82 -15.53
N MET A 68 7.11 8.18 -15.86
CA MET A 68 6.55 7.08 -15.10
C MET A 68 6.96 5.78 -15.81
N TRP A 69 7.75 4.93 -15.14
CA TRP A 69 8.10 3.63 -15.69
C TRP A 69 7.07 2.58 -15.29
N VAL A 70 6.49 1.92 -16.29
CA VAL A 70 5.40 0.95 -16.10
C VAL A 70 5.84 -0.17 -15.18
N GLY A 71 7.00 -0.76 -15.46
CA GLY A 71 7.51 -1.88 -14.66
C GLY A 71 7.93 -1.50 -13.24
N VAL A 72 8.41 -0.27 -13.02
CA VAL A 72 8.71 0.24 -11.66
C VAL A 72 7.43 0.46 -10.88
N THR A 73 6.39 1.00 -11.52
CA THR A 73 5.09 1.21 -10.89
C THR A 73 4.48 -0.12 -10.41
N TYR A 74 4.56 -1.19 -11.21
CA TYR A 74 4.11 -2.51 -10.76
C TYR A 74 4.97 -3.11 -9.64
N GLY A 75 6.28 -2.88 -9.63
CA GLY A 75 7.15 -3.28 -8.52
C GLY A 75 6.83 -2.54 -7.22
N LEU A 76 6.60 -1.23 -7.30
CA LEU A 76 6.14 -0.42 -6.18
C LEU A 76 4.77 -0.89 -5.67
N ALA A 77 3.81 -1.14 -6.56
CA ALA A 77 2.50 -1.68 -6.22
C ALA A 77 2.59 -3.03 -5.51
N ALA A 78 3.45 -3.95 -5.99
CA ALA A 78 3.69 -5.22 -5.33
C ALA A 78 4.29 -5.03 -3.93
N THR A 79 5.20 -4.08 -3.77
CA THR A 79 5.80 -3.74 -2.47
C THR A 79 4.76 -3.20 -1.50
N MET A 80 3.88 -2.31 -1.94
CA MET A 80 2.75 -1.82 -1.14
C MET A 80 1.87 -2.99 -0.68
N ILE A 81 1.49 -3.89 -1.59
CA ILE A 81 0.63 -5.04 -1.27
C ILE A 81 1.26 -5.95 -0.21
N ILE A 82 2.53 -6.33 -0.35
CA ILE A 82 3.16 -7.27 0.60
C ILE A 82 3.40 -6.65 1.99
N GLU A 83 3.56 -5.32 2.06
CA GLU A 83 3.65 -4.55 3.30
C GLU A 83 2.26 -4.18 3.88
N GLY A 84 1.16 -4.63 3.26
CA GLY A 84 -0.20 -4.46 3.77
C GLY A 84 -0.96 -3.22 3.28
N MET A 85 -0.35 -2.40 2.43
CA MET A 85 -1.00 -1.27 1.74
C MET A 85 -1.69 -1.75 0.45
N VAL A 86 -2.65 -2.67 0.61
CA VAL A 86 -3.25 -3.40 -0.51
C VAL A 86 -4.03 -2.47 -1.44
N GLU A 87 -4.81 -1.56 -0.89
CA GLU A 87 -5.62 -0.62 -1.67
C GLU A 87 -4.75 0.35 -2.48
N GLU A 88 -3.73 0.94 -1.84
CA GLU A 88 -2.78 1.84 -2.48
C GLU A 88 -1.98 1.13 -3.57
N GLY A 89 -1.60 -0.12 -3.34
CA GLY A 89 -0.92 -0.93 -4.36
C GLY A 89 -1.78 -1.14 -5.60
N PHE A 90 -3.05 -1.51 -5.43
CA PHE A 90 -3.96 -1.67 -6.57
C PHE A 90 -4.27 -0.34 -7.27
N LYS A 91 -4.51 0.75 -6.53
CA LYS A 91 -4.72 2.08 -7.12
C LYS A 91 -3.51 2.56 -7.92
N THR A 92 -2.31 2.30 -7.42
CA THR A 92 -1.05 2.63 -8.12
C THR A 92 -0.95 1.90 -9.46
N ALA A 93 -1.28 0.61 -9.50
CA ALA A 93 -1.28 -0.19 -10.72
C ALA A 93 -2.45 0.13 -11.67
N GLU A 94 -3.61 0.49 -11.11
CA GLU A 94 -4.82 0.86 -11.86
C GLU A 94 -4.56 2.05 -12.79
N GLY A 95 -3.77 3.05 -12.34
CA GLY A 95 -3.40 4.18 -13.18
C GLY A 95 -2.67 3.76 -14.47
N VAL A 96 -1.80 2.76 -14.39
CA VAL A 96 -1.14 2.17 -15.56
C VAL A 96 -2.16 1.48 -16.45
N TYR A 97 -3.02 0.63 -15.89
CA TYR A 97 -4.05 -0.09 -16.64
C TYR A 97 -4.95 0.87 -17.43
N ARG A 98 -5.54 1.85 -16.75
CA ARG A 98 -6.43 2.85 -17.38
C ARG A 98 -5.69 3.60 -18.49
N THR A 99 -4.45 4.01 -18.23
CA THR A 99 -3.69 4.74 -19.24
C THR A 99 -3.39 3.87 -20.46
N VAL A 100 -2.81 2.69 -20.25
CA VAL A 100 -2.33 1.80 -21.33
C VAL A 100 -3.47 1.18 -22.13
N TYR A 101 -4.51 0.69 -21.45
CA TYR A 101 -5.60 -0.06 -22.08
C TYR A 101 -6.78 0.81 -22.49
N GLU A 102 -7.15 1.81 -21.68
CA GLU A 102 -8.36 2.61 -21.93
C GLU A 102 -8.08 3.92 -22.67
N LYS A 103 -6.93 4.57 -22.42
CA LYS A 103 -6.64 5.91 -22.97
C LYS A 103 -5.79 5.87 -24.24
N ILE A 104 -4.69 5.10 -24.27
CA ILE A 104 -3.71 5.14 -25.38
C ILE A 104 -3.71 3.90 -26.29
N GLY A 105 -4.42 2.83 -25.91
CA GLY A 105 -4.61 1.65 -26.75
C GLY A 105 -3.35 0.79 -26.96
N LEU A 106 -2.39 0.81 -26.03
CA LEU A 106 -1.11 0.07 -26.13
C LEU A 106 -1.09 -1.21 -25.29
N GLY A 107 -2.26 -1.84 -25.03
CA GLY A 107 -2.36 -3.04 -24.19
C GLY A 107 -1.41 -4.18 -24.61
N PHE A 108 -1.26 -4.42 -25.91
CA PHE A 108 -0.38 -5.46 -26.45
C PHE A 108 1.03 -4.99 -26.81
N GLU A 109 1.30 -3.70 -26.62
CA GLU A 109 2.59 -3.06 -26.92
C GLU A 109 3.01 -2.14 -25.76
N THR A 110 2.75 -2.58 -24.53
CA THR A 110 2.92 -1.75 -23.33
C THR A 110 4.33 -1.15 -23.29
N PRO A 111 4.47 0.18 -23.16
CA PRO A 111 5.77 0.84 -23.23
C PRO A 111 6.57 0.74 -21.93
N GLU A 112 7.86 1.07 -22.01
CA GLU A 112 8.72 1.27 -20.83
C GLU A 112 8.21 2.44 -19.98
N ALA A 113 7.99 3.58 -20.62
CA ALA A 113 7.77 4.85 -19.95
C ALA A 113 6.59 5.62 -20.53
N LEU A 114 5.87 6.31 -19.66
CA LEU A 114 4.84 7.28 -20.01
C LEU A 114 5.17 8.65 -19.40
N TYR A 115 4.69 9.72 -20.04
CA TYR A 115 4.84 11.10 -19.58
C TYR A 115 3.46 11.73 -19.35
N GLY A 116 3.36 12.72 -18.45
CA GLY A 116 2.10 13.41 -18.17
C GLY A 116 1.42 14.08 -19.38
N GLN A 117 2.11 14.22 -20.53
CA GLN A 117 1.63 14.87 -21.76
C GLN A 117 1.19 13.88 -22.86
N HIS A 118 0.67 12.70 -22.53
CA HIS A 118 0.25 11.67 -23.51
C HIS A 118 1.37 11.19 -24.45
N LYS A 119 2.62 11.20 -23.96
CA LYS A 119 3.78 10.66 -24.69
C LYS A 119 4.23 9.36 -24.04
N TYR A 120 4.89 8.51 -24.83
CA TYR A 120 5.45 7.24 -24.38
C TYR A 120 6.81 6.97 -25.03
N ARG A 121 7.59 6.07 -24.43
CA ARG A 121 8.89 5.65 -24.95
C ARG A 121 9.02 4.12 -24.91
N ALA A 122 9.56 3.56 -26.00
CA ALA A 122 9.87 2.14 -26.17
C ALA A 122 8.66 1.21 -25.94
N ILE A 123 7.78 1.10 -26.95
CA ILE A 123 6.64 0.16 -26.96
C ILE A 123 7.08 -1.30 -27.00
N GLY A 124 6.20 -2.22 -26.58
CA GLY A 124 6.47 -3.66 -26.57
C GLY A 124 7.62 -4.05 -25.62
N TYR A 125 7.70 -3.39 -24.46
CA TYR A 125 8.84 -3.50 -23.56
C TYR A 125 8.73 -4.67 -22.58
N MET A 126 9.87 -5.15 -22.08
CA MET A 126 9.92 -6.28 -21.16
C MET A 126 9.50 -5.92 -19.73
N ARG A 127 9.90 -4.74 -19.23
CA ARG A 127 9.74 -4.37 -17.82
C ARG A 127 8.29 -4.42 -17.29
N PRO A 128 7.24 -4.07 -18.06
CA PRO A 128 5.84 -4.23 -17.64
C PRO A 128 5.44 -5.64 -17.15
N LEU A 129 6.19 -6.69 -17.51
CA LEU A 129 5.97 -8.05 -17.00
C LEU A 129 6.15 -8.15 -15.47
N SER A 130 6.73 -7.15 -14.81
CA SER A 130 6.79 -7.08 -13.34
C SER A 130 5.40 -7.03 -12.67
N ILE A 131 4.30 -6.83 -13.40
CA ILE A 131 2.92 -6.99 -12.90
C ILE A 131 2.70 -8.35 -12.21
N TRP A 132 3.37 -9.42 -12.65
CA TRP A 132 3.30 -10.73 -12.01
C TRP A 132 3.82 -10.75 -10.58
N SER A 133 4.70 -9.81 -10.22
CA SER A 133 5.15 -9.65 -8.83
C SER A 133 4.00 -9.22 -7.90
N MET A 134 2.98 -8.53 -8.42
CA MET A 134 1.79 -8.18 -7.63
C MET A 134 0.97 -9.42 -7.28
N TYR A 135 0.81 -10.35 -8.22
CA TYR A 135 0.14 -11.63 -7.95
C TYR A 135 0.86 -12.40 -6.84
N TRP A 136 2.20 -12.45 -6.90
CA TRP A 136 3.00 -13.10 -5.89
C TRP A 136 2.91 -12.39 -4.53
N ALA A 137 3.06 -11.06 -4.51
CA ALA A 137 2.89 -10.22 -3.32
C ALA A 137 1.53 -10.43 -2.66
N TYR A 138 0.46 -10.43 -3.46
CA TYR A 138 -0.90 -10.67 -2.98
C TYR A 138 -1.04 -12.06 -2.38
N THR A 139 -0.54 -13.10 -3.07
CA THR A 139 -0.55 -14.47 -2.56
C THR A 139 0.16 -14.59 -1.21
N LEU A 140 1.35 -13.98 -1.08
CA LEU A 140 2.10 -13.96 0.17
C LEU A 140 1.38 -13.18 1.28
N HIS A 141 0.79 -12.04 0.94
CA HIS A 141 -0.03 -11.24 1.87
C HIS A 141 -1.21 -12.06 2.42
N GLN A 142 -1.94 -12.75 1.54
CA GLN A 142 -3.06 -13.61 1.94
C GLN A 142 -2.61 -14.77 2.85
N ARG A 143 -1.45 -15.38 2.56
CA ARG A 143 -0.86 -16.42 3.44
C ARG A 143 -0.51 -15.88 4.82
N LYS A 144 0.14 -14.71 4.90
CA LYS A 144 0.46 -14.06 6.18
C LYS A 144 -0.81 -13.77 6.98
N LYS A 145 -1.84 -13.22 6.33
CA LYS A 145 -3.15 -12.94 6.94
C LYS A 145 -3.83 -14.20 7.49
N ASN A 146 -3.84 -15.28 6.70
CA ASN A 146 -4.44 -16.54 7.13
C ASN A 146 -3.69 -17.17 8.31
N ASN A 147 -2.35 -17.14 8.29
CA ASN A 147 -1.54 -17.66 9.39
C ASN A 147 -1.75 -16.86 10.69
N ALA A 148 -1.89 -15.53 10.59
CA ALA A 148 -2.22 -14.68 11.73
C ALA A 148 -3.62 -15.01 12.32
N SER A 149 -4.62 -15.22 11.47
CA SER A 149 -5.96 -15.62 11.95
C SER A 149 -5.97 -16.98 12.64
N VAL A 150 -5.17 -17.94 12.16
CA VAL A 150 -5.06 -19.27 12.79
C VAL A 150 -4.33 -19.18 14.15
N SER A 151 -3.30 -18.33 14.27
CA SER A 151 -2.66 -18.10 15.57
C SER A 151 -3.60 -17.40 16.56
N ASP A 152 -4.40 -16.44 16.11
CA ASP A 152 -5.37 -15.74 16.97
C ASP A 152 -6.49 -16.70 17.44
N ASP A 153 -6.99 -17.57 16.56
CA ASP A 153 -7.97 -18.61 16.90
C ASP A 153 -7.42 -19.70 17.82
N ALA A 154 -6.11 -19.99 17.74
CA ALA A 154 -5.44 -20.93 18.63
C ALA A 154 -5.21 -20.32 20.01
N VAL A 155 -4.79 -19.05 20.08
CA VAL A 155 -4.64 -18.29 21.32
C VAL A 155 -5.99 -18.11 22.03
N GLN A 156 -7.08 -17.91 21.30
CA GLN A 156 -8.43 -17.86 21.90
C GLN A 156 -8.92 -19.23 22.40
N ARG A 157 -8.52 -20.34 21.76
CA ARG A 157 -8.87 -21.70 22.20
C ARG A 157 -8.08 -22.19 23.42
N ASP A 158 -6.86 -21.68 23.62
CA ASP A 158 -6.02 -22.00 24.78
C ASP A 158 -6.26 -21.07 25.97
N ASN A 159 -7.24 -20.16 25.92
CA ASN A 159 -7.61 -19.33 27.06
C ASN A 159 -8.50 -20.16 28.02
N PRO A 160 -8.01 -20.62 29.19
CA PRO A 160 -8.74 -21.57 30.05
C PRO A 160 -9.94 -20.95 30.77
N PHE A 161 -10.13 -19.64 30.62
CA PHE A 161 -11.16 -18.86 31.29
C PHE A 161 -11.90 -18.01 30.27
N PRO A 162 -13.04 -18.47 29.72
CA PRO A 162 -13.94 -17.58 29.02
C PRO A 162 -14.44 -16.53 30.02
N GLU A 163 -14.22 -15.24 29.74
CA GLU A 163 -14.79 -14.17 30.55
C GLU A 163 -16.31 -14.30 30.54
N GLU A 164 -16.91 -14.63 31.70
CA GLU A 164 -18.36 -14.62 31.84
C GLU A 164 -18.88 -13.20 31.60
N PRO A 165 -20.01 -13.03 30.88
CA PRO A 165 -20.60 -11.72 30.70
C PRO A 165 -21.01 -11.15 32.07
N VAL A 166 -20.35 -10.06 32.46
CA VAL A 166 -20.64 -9.29 33.67
C VAL A 166 -22.14 -8.98 33.71
N LYS A 167 -22.88 -9.67 34.59
CA LYS A 167 -24.27 -9.33 34.88
C LYS A 167 -24.28 -7.92 35.46
N ARG A 168 -24.76 -6.95 34.67
CA ARG A 168 -25.08 -5.60 35.17
C ARG A 168 -25.99 -5.76 36.38
N THR A 169 -25.47 -5.49 37.57
CA THR A 169 -26.27 -5.29 38.76
C THR A 169 -27.13 -4.05 38.52
N ARG A 170 -28.45 -4.18 38.77
CA ARG A 170 -29.38 -3.05 38.67
C ARG A 170 -28.99 -1.99 39.71
N PRO A 171 -29.15 -0.70 39.42
CA PRO A 171 -28.88 0.34 40.42
C PRO A 171 -29.86 0.18 41.59
N VAL A 172 -29.34 0.28 42.81
CA VAL A 172 -30.11 0.40 44.05
C VAL A 172 -30.75 1.78 44.06
N ALA A 173 -32.05 1.83 44.33
CA ALA A 173 -32.78 3.08 44.52
C ALA A 173 -32.38 3.69 45.87
N ASP A 174 -31.89 4.93 45.85
CA ASP A 174 -31.73 5.77 47.05
C ASP A 174 -33.11 6.36 47.39
N ASP A 175 -33.76 5.78 48.41
CA ASP A 175 -34.83 6.41 49.17
C ASP A 175 -34.23 6.90 50.50
N SER A 176 -33.98 8.20 50.62
CA SER A 176 -34.03 8.88 51.92
C SER A 176 -34.37 10.36 51.73
N ASP A 177 -35.61 10.65 52.09
CA ASP A 177 -36.26 11.94 52.20
C ASP A 177 -35.82 12.70 53.46
N SER A 178 -35.87 14.04 53.36
CA SER A 178 -35.98 15.06 54.41
C SER A 178 -35.00 15.10 55.60
N SER A 179 -34.29 16.23 55.77
CA SER A 179 -34.66 17.30 56.72
C SER A 179 -33.47 18.21 57.11
N ASP A 180 -33.79 19.49 57.33
CA ASP A 180 -33.06 20.54 58.05
C ASP A 180 -31.93 21.32 57.36
N VAL A 181 -32.33 22.51 56.89
CA VAL A 181 -31.49 23.70 56.74
C VAL A 181 -31.85 24.66 57.88
N SER A 182 -30.93 24.86 58.83
CA SER A 182 -30.95 26.05 59.70
C SER A 182 -29.58 26.35 60.31
N GLN A 183 -29.19 27.62 60.14
CA GLN A 183 -28.07 28.40 60.68
C GLN A 183 -26.73 28.33 59.96
#